data_AF-A0A7S4PWK9-F1
#
_entry.id   AF-A0A7S4PWK9-F1
#
_cell.length_a   1.000
_cell.length_b   1.000
_cell.length_c   1.000
_cell.angle_alpha   90.00
_cell.angle_beta   90.00
_cell.angle_gamma   90.00
#
_symmetry.space_group_name_H-M   'P 1'
#
loop_
_entity.id
_entity.type
_entity.pdbx_description
1 polymer ?
#
loop_
_entity_poly.entity_id
_entity_poly.type
_entity_poly.pdbx_seq_one_letter_code
_entity_poly.pdbx_strand_id
1 'polypeptide(L)'
;VLHVCATEPSKLVFSRLLDAGLVQKRAAAEVALRYSQEDHASCRQQMALLVGNQGRYRRLDADGCVSARQLALLRRRLAWWEKKGDNHAAAAQQLRSQIDDLGRRHAAESAMTRLRMLRADIRGLLLQGAWRASC
;
A
#
# COMPACT_ATOMS: atom_id res chain seq x y z
N VAL A 1 25.37 -17.02 10.74
CA VAL A 1 25.73 -15.90 11.66
C VAL A 1 26.63 -14.96 10.88
N LEU A 2 26.18 -13.74 10.58
CA LEU A 2 27.04 -12.71 10.00
C LEU A 2 27.96 -12.21 11.10
N HIS A 3 29.21 -12.67 11.13
CA HIS A 3 30.24 -12.06 11.97
C HIS A 3 30.60 -10.71 11.37
N VAL A 4 29.86 -9.67 11.76
CA VAL A 4 30.23 -8.29 11.45
C VAL A 4 31.39 -7.94 12.36
N CYS A 5 32.62 -8.17 11.89
CA CYS A 5 33.79 -7.58 12.52
C CYS A 5 33.61 -6.05 12.43
N ALA A 6 33.48 -5.38 13.58
CA ALA A 6 33.31 -3.94 13.70
C ALA A 6 34.60 -3.19 13.32
N THR A 7 35.05 -3.37 12.08
CA THR A 7 36.19 -2.67 11.49
C THR A 7 35.78 -1.22 11.24
N GLU A 8 36.72 -0.28 11.33
CA GLU A 8 36.44 1.14 11.04
C GLU A 8 35.76 1.38 9.67
N PRO A 9 36.14 0.67 8.58
CA PRO A 9 35.43 0.78 7.31
C PRO A 9 33.95 0.37 7.41
N SER A 10 33.65 -0.69 8.16
CA SER A 10 32.25 -1.14 8.35
C SER A 10 31.43 -0.09 9.11
N LYS A 11 32.00 0.54 10.15
CA LYS A 11 31.33 1.62 10.90
C LYS A 11 31.06 2.84 10.01
N LEU A 12 32.03 3.23 9.18
CA LEU A 12 31.86 4.34 8.24
C LEU A 12 30.75 4.05 7.22
N VAL A 13 30.70 2.83 6.68
CA VAL A 13 29.63 2.40 5.76
C VAL A 13 28.28 2.44 6.48
N PHE A 14 28.18 1.93 7.71
CA PHE A 14 26.94 1.98 8.49
C PHE A 14 26.49 3.41 8.82
N SER A 15 27.41 4.30 9.18
CA SER A 15 27.10 5.72 9.39
C SER A 15 26.51 6.35 8.14
N ARG A 16 27.15 6.15 6.98
CA ARG A 16 26.65 6.67 5.70
C ARG A 16 25.28 6.11 5.33
N LEU A 17 25.05 4.82 5.58
CA LEU A 17 23.74 4.20 5.36
C LEU A 17 22.67 4.76 6.31
N LEU A 18 23.04 5.00 7.57
CA LEU A 18 22.17 5.63 8.56
C LEU A 18 21.79 7.05 8.12
N ASP A 19 22.79 7.87 7.78
CA ASP A 19 22.60 9.25 7.35
C ASP A 19 21.72 9.33 6.09
N ALA A 20 22.01 8.49 5.08
CA ALA A 20 21.19 8.40 3.87
C ALA A 20 19.75 7.98 4.19
N GLY A 21 19.56 7.01 5.10
CA GLY A 21 18.24 6.59 5.55
C GLY A 21 17.48 7.69 6.30
N LEU A 22 18.17 8.51 7.09
CA LEU A 22 17.59 9.66 7.77
C LEU A 22 17.16 10.75 6.78
N VAL A 23 17.97 11.04 5.77
CA VAL A 23 17.62 11.99 4.68
C VAL A 23 16.35 11.55 3.96
N GLN A 24 16.24 10.27 3.61
CA GLN A 24 15.06 9.72 2.95
C GLN A 24 13.80 9.81 3.84
N LYS A 25 13.94 9.49 5.13
CA LYS A 25 12.84 9.61 6.11
C LYS A 25 12.40 11.04 6.33
N ARG A 26 13.34 11.99 6.35
CA ARG A 26 13.05 13.42 6.46
C ARG A 26 12.19 13.90 5.29
N ALA A 27 12.58 13.58 4.05
CA ALA A 27 11.80 13.95 2.87
C ALA A 27 10.38 13.36 2.92
N ALA A 28 10.25 12.10 3.33
CA ALA A 28 8.93 11.47 3.51
C ALA A 28 8.09 12.19 4.58
N ALA A 29 8.69 12.57 5.71
CA ALA A 29 8.02 13.34 6.76
C ALA A 29 7.56 14.71 6.27
N GLU A 30 8.37 15.41 5.47
CA GLU A 30 8.00 16.71 4.88
C GLU A 30 6.79 16.58 3.93
N VAL A 31 6.72 15.52 3.12
CA VAL A 31 5.53 15.23 2.30
C VAL A 31 4.31 14.92 3.17
N ALA A 32 4.48 14.18 4.27
CA ALA A 32 3.39 13.90 5.20
C ALA A 32 2.89 15.16 5.92
N LEU A 33 3.77 16.11 6.25
CA LEU A 33 3.39 17.38 6.88
C LEU A 33 2.61 18.30 5.93
N ARG A 34 2.90 18.23 4.62
CA ARG A 34 2.17 18.98 3.58
C ARG A 34 0.85 18.33 3.17
N TYR A 35 0.51 17.20 3.76
CA TYR A 35 -0.68 16.45 3.39
C TYR A 35 -1.96 17.27 3.65
N SER A 36 -2.72 17.51 2.59
CA SER A 36 -4.08 18.04 2.60
C SER A 36 -5.04 17.01 2.00
N GLN A 37 -6.34 17.12 2.29
CA GLN A 37 -7.35 16.25 1.64
C GLN A 37 -7.45 16.52 0.13
N GLU A 38 -7.23 17.75 -0.29
CA GLU A 38 -7.29 18.19 -1.70
C GLU A 38 -6.12 17.63 -2.51
N ASP A 39 -4.94 17.51 -1.90
CA ASP A 39 -3.71 17.02 -2.56
C ASP A 39 -3.41 15.53 -2.30
N HIS A 40 -4.38 14.77 -1.79
CA HIS A 40 -4.17 13.38 -1.36
C HIS A 40 -3.50 12.51 -2.44
N ALA A 41 -3.91 12.64 -3.70
CA ALA A 41 -3.34 11.87 -4.81
C ALA A 41 -1.86 12.22 -5.06
N SER A 42 -1.54 13.51 -5.11
CA SER A 42 -0.18 14.03 -5.29
C SER A 42 0.73 13.63 -4.13
N CYS A 43 0.27 13.81 -2.88
CA CYS A 43 1.00 13.39 -1.69
C CYS A 43 1.28 11.89 -1.68
N ARG A 44 0.31 11.05 -2.08
CA ARG A 44 0.53 9.60 -2.20
C ARG A 44 1.56 9.25 -3.27
N GLN A 45 1.56 9.95 -4.40
CA GLN A 45 2.54 9.73 -5.46
C GLN A 45 3.94 10.15 -5.02
N GLN A 46 4.09 11.30 -4.38
CA GLN A 46 5.37 11.76 -3.84
C GLN A 46 5.89 10.81 -2.74
N MET A 47 5.03 10.43 -1.80
CA MET A 47 5.34 9.45 -0.76
C MET A 47 5.73 8.10 -1.38
N ALA A 48 5.10 7.71 -2.48
CA ALA A 48 5.39 6.48 -3.18
C ALA A 48 6.81 6.43 -3.78
N LEU A 49 7.39 7.57 -4.14
CA LEU A 49 8.76 7.71 -4.63
C LEU A 49 9.79 7.70 -3.48
N LEU A 50 9.39 8.25 -2.33
CA LEU A 50 10.28 8.39 -1.16
C LEU A 50 10.31 7.13 -0.28
N VAL A 51 9.23 6.37 -0.24
CA VAL A 51 9.14 5.15 0.57
C VAL A 51 9.47 3.94 -0.30
N GLY A 52 10.39 3.10 0.18
CA GLY A 52 10.91 1.94 -0.54
C GLY A 52 9.85 0.99 -1.11
N ASN A 53 10.29 0.14 -2.05
CA ASN A 53 9.42 -0.71 -2.87
C ASN A 53 8.65 -1.80 -2.10
N GLN A 54 8.91 -2.01 -0.81
CA GLN A 54 8.29 -3.09 -0.02
C GLN A 54 6.74 -3.01 -0.01
N GLY A 55 6.17 -1.81 -0.12
CA GLY A 55 4.73 -1.60 -0.20
C GLY A 55 4.14 -1.49 -1.61
N ARG A 56 4.98 -1.44 -2.66
CA ARG A 56 4.58 -1.04 -4.02
C ARG A 56 3.40 -1.86 -4.57
N TYR A 57 3.45 -3.19 -4.44
CA TYR A 57 2.39 -4.09 -4.91
C TYR A 57 1.14 -4.16 -4.01
N ARG A 58 1.17 -3.50 -2.85
CA ARG A 58 0.01 -3.39 -1.95
C ARG A 58 -0.66 -2.03 -2.02
N ARG A 59 -0.07 -1.05 -2.73
CA ARG A 59 -0.66 0.27 -2.90
C ARG A 59 -1.89 0.15 -3.80
N LEU A 60 -3.00 0.70 -3.31
CA LEU A 60 -4.21 0.86 -4.10
C LEU A 60 -4.03 1.99 -5.11
N ASP A 61 -4.57 1.85 -6.31
CA ASP A 61 -4.76 2.95 -7.26
C ASP A 61 -5.86 3.90 -6.77
N ALA A 62 -6.19 4.91 -7.58
CA ALA A 62 -7.22 5.89 -7.23
C ALA A 62 -8.57 5.20 -7.01
N ASP A 63 -8.97 4.33 -7.93
CA ASP A 63 -10.23 3.59 -7.88
C ASP A 63 -10.27 2.63 -6.68
N GLY A 64 -9.18 1.91 -6.42
CA GLY A 64 -9.03 1.07 -5.24
C GLY A 64 -9.18 1.86 -3.94
N CYS A 65 -8.70 3.11 -3.88
CA CYS A 65 -8.91 3.98 -2.72
C CYS A 65 -10.38 4.37 -2.55
N VAL A 66 -11.08 4.68 -3.65
CA VAL A 66 -12.52 4.99 -3.63
C VAL A 66 -13.31 3.78 -3.12
N SER A 67 -13.08 2.60 -3.68
CA SER A 67 -13.72 1.35 -3.27
C SER A 67 -13.44 1.02 -1.80
N ALA A 68 -12.19 1.19 -1.34
CA ALA A 68 -11.84 0.97 0.07
C ALA A 68 -12.56 1.95 1.02
N ARG A 69 -12.72 3.23 0.64
CA ARG A 69 -13.48 4.22 1.41
C ARG A 69 -14.96 3.86 1.46
N GLN A 70 -15.55 3.48 0.33
CA GLN A 70 -16.95 3.04 0.27
C GLN A 70 -17.19 1.81 1.15
N LEU A 71 -16.31 0.79 1.09
CA LEU A 71 -16.37 -0.36 1.98
C LEU A 71 -16.31 0.03 3.46
N ALA A 72 -15.43 0.95 3.83
CA ALA A 72 -15.33 1.44 5.20
C ALA A 72 -16.62 2.14 5.66
N LEU A 73 -17.25 2.94 4.80
CA LEU A 73 -18.52 3.60 5.08
C LEU A 73 -19.67 2.58 5.25
N LEU A 74 -19.77 1.61 4.34
CA LEU A 74 -20.80 0.57 4.41
C LEU A 74 -20.65 -0.29 5.68
N ARG A 75 -19.42 -0.67 6.04
CA ARG A 75 -19.14 -1.42 7.27
C ARG A 75 -19.51 -0.64 8.53
N ARG A 76 -19.21 0.66 8.58
CA ARG A 76 -19.65 1.53 9.70
C ARG A 76 -21.17 1.62 9.79
N ARG A 77 -21.84 1.75 8.64
CA ARG A 77 -23.31 1.77 8.56
C ARG A 77 -23.89 0.45 9.04
N LEU A 78 -23.35 -0.68 8.61
CA LEU A 78 -23.77 -2.02 9.06
C LEU A 78 -23.64 -2.15 10.59
N ALA A 79 -22.47 -1.81 11.14
CA ALA A 79 -22.24 -1.87 12.58
C ALA A 79 -23.20 -0.98 13.38
N TRP A 80 -23.64 0.15 12.81
CA TRP A 80 -24.65 1.00 13.43
C TRP A 80 -26.05 0.37 13.42
N TRP A 81 -26.46 -0.27 12.31
CA TRP A 81 -27.75 -0.96 12.24
C TRP A 81 -27.80 -2.20 13.14
N GLU A 82 -26.72 -2.96 13.21
CA GLU A 82 -26.61 -4.14 14.10
C GLU A 82 -26.76 -3.74 15.57
N LYS A 83 -26.30 -2.55 15.97
CA LYS A 83 -26.49 -2.01 17.32
C LYS A 83 -27.92 -1.56 17.62
N LYS A 84 -28.73 -1.25 16.60
CA LYS A 84 -30.12 -0.77 16.78
C LYS A 84 -31.14 -1.91 16.97
N GLY A 85 -30.74 -3.17 16.84
CA GLY A 85 -31.59 -4.34 17.07
C GLY A 85 -32.43 -4.78 15.86
N ASP A 86 -33.33 -5.73 16.09
CA ASP A 86 -33.95 -6.57 15.06
C ASP A 86 -34.86 -5.85 14.05
N ASN A 87 -35.35 -4.66 14.38
CA ASN A 87 -36.21 -3.86 13.49
C ASN A 87 -35.53 -3.44 12.17
N HIS A 88 -34.22 -3.67 12.04
CA HIS A 88 -33.44 -3.34 10.85
C HIS A 88 -32.70 -4.53 10.25
N ALA A 89 -33.09 -5.77 10.58
CA ALA A 89 -32.46 -6.99 10.06
C ALA A 89 -32.42 -7.03 8.52
N ALA A 90 -33.50 -6.64 7.84
CA ALA A 90 -33.54 -6.60 6.38
C ALA A 90 -32.55 -5.58 5.78
N ALA A 91 -32.44 -4.39 6.37
CA ALA A 91 -31.51 -3.36 5.94
C ALA A 91 -30.05 -3.76 6.21
N ALA A 92 -29.78 -4.39 7.35
CA ALA A 92 -28.47 -4.96 7.67
C ALA A 92 -28.07 -6.06 6.68
N GLN A 93 -29.00 -6.94 6.32
CA GLN A 93 -28.74 -8.01 5.33
C GLN A 93 -28.45 -7.45 3.94
N GLN A 94 -29.16 -6.41 3.51
CA GLN A 94 -28.87 -5.73 2.24
C GLN A 94 -27.47 -5.09 2.26
N LEU A 95 -27.09 -4.45 3.36
CA LEU A 95 -25.75 -3.87 3.51
C LEU A 95 -24.64 -4.94 3.51
N ARG A 96 -24.87 -6.10 4.14
CA ARG A 96 -23.93 -7.23 4.09
C ARG A 96 -23.70 -7.69 2.65
N SER A 97 -24.78 -7.91 1.90
CA SER A 97 -24.70 -8.28 0.47
C SER A 97 -23.92 -7.24 -0.35
N GLN A 98 -24.16 -5.95 -0.13
CA GLN A 98 -23.42 -4.87 -0.80
C GLN A 98 -21.93 -4.85 -0.43
N ILE A 99 -21.60 -5.07 0.84
CA ILE A 99 -20.21 -5.17 1.32
C ILE A 99 -19.50 -6.36 0.67
N ASP A 100 -20.17 -7.51 0.58
CA ASP A 100 -19.60 -8.73 0.00
C ASP A 100 -19.37 -8.59 -1.50
N ASP A 101 -20.33 -8.00 -2.22
CA ASP A 101 -20.19 -7.76 -3.65
C ASP A 101 -19.09 -6.74 -3.97
N LEU A 102 -19.12 -5.58 -3.31
CA LEU A 102 -18.08 -4.57 -3.47
C LEU A 102 -16.71 -5.08 -3.04
N GLY A 103 -16.65 -5.88 -1.97
CA GLY A 103 -15.43 -6.52 -1.46
C GLY A 103 -14.81 -7.48 -2.47
N ARG A 104 -15.64 -8.34 -3.10
CA ARG A 104 -15.18 -9.26 -4.15
C ARG A 104 -14.63 -8.51 -5.38
N ARG A 105 -15.36 -7.48 -5.85
CA ARG A 105 -14.91 -6.66 -6.99
C ARG A 105 -13.59 -5.96 -6.68
N HIS A 106 -13.49 -5.30 -5.54
CA HIS A 106 -12.28 -4.61 -5.11
C HIS A 106 -11.08 -5.57 -4.99
N ALA A 107 -11.29 -6.77 -4.46
CA ALA A 107 -10.24 -7.79 -4.36
C ALA A 107 -9.76 -8.25 -5.75
N ALA A 108 -10.69 -8.49 -6.69
CA ALA A 108 -10.37 -8.89 -8.06
C ALA A 108 -9.58 -7.79 -8.80
N GLU A 109 -10.04 -6.54 -8.72
CA GLU A 109 -9.36 -5.38 -9.31
C GLU A 109 -7.94 -5.21 -8.74
N SER A 110 -7.81 -5.28 -7.41
CA SER A 110 -6.52 -5.17 -6.73
C SER A 110 -5.55 -6.27 -7.16
N ALA A 111 -6.04 -7.50 -7.34
CA ALA A 111 -5.23 -8.61 -7.83
C ALA A 111 -4.77 -8.39 -9.29
N MET A 112 -5.66 -7.89 -10.14
CA MET A 112 -5.34 -7.56 -11.54
C MET A 112 -4.31 -6.44 -11.65
N THR A 113 -4.47 -5.36 -10.88
CA THR A 113 -3.48 -4.26 -10.84
C THR A 113 -2.13 -4.78 -10.35
N ARG A 114 -2.09 -5.59 -9.30
CA ARG A 114 -0.86 -6.22 -8.82
C ARG A 114 -0.19 -7.08 -9.89
N LEU A 115 -0.96 -7.91 -10.59
CA LEU A 115 -0.45 -8.76 -11.67
C LEU A 115 0.15 -7.93 -12.81
N ARG A 116 -0.53 -6.85 -13.22
CA ARG A 116 -0.03 -5.92 -14.25
C ARG A 116 1.31 -5.31 -13.84
N MET A 117 1.43 -4.84 -12.59
CA MET A 117 2.67 -4.28 -12.07
C MET A 117 3.81 -5.31 -12.03
N LEU A 118 3.56 -6.51 -11.51
CA LEU A 118 4.55 -7.59 -11.47
C LEU A 118 5.04 -7.94 -12.87
N ARG A 119 4.13 -8.06 -13.85
CA ARG A 119 4.50 -8.34 -15.24
C ARG A 119 5.34 -7.23 -15.85
N ALA A 120 5.03 -5.98 -15.57
CA ALA A 120 5.82 -4.83 -16.04
C ALA A 120 7.23 -4.86 -15.44
N ASP A 121 7.35 -5.11 -14.14
CA ASP A 121 8.64 -5.17 -13.46
C ASP A 121 9.48 -6.38 -13.92
N ILE A 122 8.88 -7.56 -14.07
CA ILE A 122 9.57 -8.74 -14.62
C ILE A 122 10.12 -8.43 -16.00
N ARG A 123 9.32 -7.81 -16.89
CA ARG A 123 9.80 -7.40 -18.22
C ARG A 123 10.96 -6.42 -18.13
N GLY A 124 10.86 -5.42 -17.24
CA GLY A 124 11.93 -4.45 -17.01
C GLY A 124 13.23 -5.11 -16.54
N LEU A 125 13.13 -6.04 -15.59
CA LEU A 125 14.28 -6.80 -15.08
C LEU A 125 14.92 -7.67 -16.16
N LEU A 126 14.12 -8.39 -16.96
CA LEU A 126 14.63 -9.20 -18.07
C LEU A 126 15.36 -8.34 -19.11
N LEU A 127 14.84 -7.14 -19.43
CA LEU A 127 15.52 -6.19 -20.32
C LEU A 127 16.84 -5.66 -19.75
N GLN A 128 16.94 -5.57 -18.42
CA GLN A 128 18.17 -5.16 -17.71
C GLN A 128 19.18 -6.31 -17.54
N GLY A 129 18.92 -7.47 -18.15
CA GLY A 129 19.81 -8.62 -18.11
C GLY A 129 19.61 -9.52 -16.88
N ALA A 130 18.51 -9.38 -16.15
CA ALA A 130 18.16 -10.39 -15.14
C ALA A 130 17.85 -11.72 -15.84
N TRP A 131 18.42 -12.82 -15.35
CA TRP A 131 18.08 -14.16 -15.78
C TRP A 131 17.41 -14.93 -14.65
N ARG A 132 16.55 -15.88 -15.01
CA ARG A 132 16.01 -16.84 -14.05
C ARG A 132 17.11 -17.85 -13.76
N ALA A 133 17.56 -17.93 -12.51
CA ALA A 133 18.40 -19.03 -12.09
C ALA A 133 17.57 -20.32 -12.18
N SER A 134 18.00 -21.25 -13.02
CA SER A 134 17.45 -22.61 -13.05
C SER A 134 17.95 -23.32 -11.79
N CYS A 135 17.04 -23.63 -10.88
CA CYS A 135 17.29 -24.57 -9.80
C CYS A 135 17.06 -25.99 -10.31
#